data_AF-A0A9E9L1L6-F1
#
_entry.id   AF-A0A9E9L1L6-F1
#
_cell.length_a   1.000
_cell.length_b   1.000
_cell.length_c   1.000
_cell.angle_alpha   90.00
_cell.angle_beta   90.00
_cell.angle_gamma   90.00
#
_symmetry.space_group_name_H-M   'P 1'
#
loop_
_entity.id
_entity.type
_entity.pdbx_description
1 polymer ?
#
loop_
_entity_poly.entity_id
_entity_poly.type
_entity_poly.pdbx_seq_one_letter_code
_entity_poly.pdbx_strand_id
1 'polypeptide(L)'
;MQISSWVRLVLALIGSVLLLDGAILIAFKKIHIGTVLPLLLGLFFCLYAYFYYHIERFFFYHFRLHSIWRFGWLCFWIWVVSLGYFFNYISDNNTKTQNIPTVKAIIVLGSGVQNGQPSATLAKRLDRAAPVALAQPYAKLVMTGGIDFGETDSEAIVMSRYVQQHYHIPASQIILEDKSTSTELNLRNSQPLLQAQQINIQQAIAIVTSDFHTLRAAAIAKKQGYRNIIMLGATTPVTTRYNAWLREYFAYASGWLLNEY
;
A
#
# COMPACT_ATOMS: atom_id res chain seq x y z
N MET A 1 27.23 -16.47 -29.24
CA MET A 1 25.93 -15.89 -29.65
C MET A 1 25.97 -14.41 -29.32
N GLN A 2 25.98 -13.53 -30.33
CA GLN A 2 25.77 -12.08 -30.13
C GLN A 2 24.38 -11.89 -29.51
N ILE A 3 24.29 -11.69 -28.20
CA ILE A 3 23.10 -11.09 -27.63
C ILE A 3 23.01 -9.70 -28.26
N SER A 4 21.90 -9.47 -28.96
CA SER A 4 21.76 -8.39 -29.92
C SER A 4 21.78 -7.04 -29.21
N SER A 5 22.26 -6.01 -29.91
CA SER A 5 22.21 -4.59 -29.53
C SER A 5 20.86 -4.17 -28.90
N TRP A 6 19.78 -4.87 -29.26
CA TRP A 6 18.44 -4.73 -28.69
C TRP A 6 18.36 -4.97 -27.18
N VAL A 7 19.01 -5.99 -26.62
CA VAL A 7 18.92 -6.27 -25.17
C VAL A 7 19.51 -5.11 -24.37
N ARG A 8 20.63 -4.56 -24.84
CA ARG A 8 21.25 -3.37 -24.26
C ARG A 8 20.31 -2.16 -24.30
N LEU A 9 19.68 -1.92 -25.45
CA LEU A 9 18.75 -0.80 -25.63
C LEU A 9 17.53 -0.95 -24.72
N VAL A 10 16.96 -2.15 -24.61
CA VAL A 10 15.82 -2.44 -23.73
C VAL A 10 16.20 -2.22 -22.27
N LEU A 11 17.35 -2.72 -21.81
CA LEU A 11 17.82 -2.51 -20.44
C LEU A 11 18.12 -1.04 -20.16
N ALA A 12 18.71 -0.30 -21.09
CA ALA A 12 18.93 1.13 -20.95
C ALA A 12 17.60 1.91 -20.85
N LEU A 13 16.60 1.54 -21.65
CA LEU A 13 15.28 2.17 -21.63
C LEU A 13 14.55 1.91 -20.31
N ILE A 14 14.44 0.63 -19.90
CA ILE A 14 13.85 0.25 -18.61
C ILE A 14 14.61 0.93 -17.47
N GLY A 15 15.94 0.90 -17.51
CA GLY A 15 16.79 1.52 -16.50
C GLY A 15 16.55 3.02 -16.36
N SER A 16 16.43 3.72 -17.49
CA SER A 16 16.15 5.16 -17.53
C SER A 16 14.77 5.49 -16.95
N VAL A 17 13.74 4.70 -17.29
CA VAL A 17 12.39 4.89 -16.75
C VAL A 17 12.37 4.71 -15.22
N LEU A 18 12.98 3.64 -14.71
CA LEU A 18 13.03 3.38 -13.26
C LEU A 18 13.84 4.45 -12.49
N LEU A 19 14.94 4.93 -13.09
CA LEU A 19 15.72 6.03 -12.52
C LEU A 19 14.91 7.33 -12.43
N LEU A 20 14.23 7.70 -13.51
CA LEU A 20 13.42 8.92 -13.56
C LEU A 20 12.26 8.85 -12.56
N ASP A 21 11.51 7.75 -12.54
CA ASP A 21 10.43 7.54 -11.58
C ASP A 21 10.92 7.64 -10.13
N GLY A 22 11.99 6.91 -9.80
CA GLY A 22 12.59 6.93 -8.47
C GLY A 22 13.07 8.31 -8.06
N ALA A 23 13.75 9.03 -8.96
CA ALA A 23 14.27 10.37 -8.69
C ALA A 23 13.14 11.38 -8.46
N ILE A 24 12.08 11.34 -9.28
CA ILE A 24 10.91 12.21 -9.14
C ILE A 24 10.24 11.96 -7.77
N LEU A 25 10.02 10.71 -7.38
CA LEU A 25 9.35 10.39 -6.12
C LEU A 25 10.19 10.74 -4.89
N ILE A 26 11.52 10.57 -4.96
CA ILE A 26 12.44 11.01 -3.91
C ILE A 26 12.43 12.54 -3.78
N ALA A 27 12.37 13.27 -4.90
CA ALA A 27 12.24 14.73 -4.88
C ALA A 27 10.94 15.19 -4.18
N PHE A 28 9.86 14.42 -4.31
CA PHE A 28 8.62 14.59 -3.55
C PHE A 28 8.66 14.02 -2.12
N LYS A 29 9.85 13.74 -1.58
CA LYS A 29 10.09 13.18 -0.23
C LYS A 29 9.42 11.83 0.03
N LYS A 30 9.08 11.06 -1.00
CA LYS A 30 8.50 9.70 -0.87
C LYS A 30 9.62 8.65 -0.81
N ILE A 31 10.38 8.66 0.28
CA ILE A 31 11.55 7.79 0.45
C ILE A 31 11.15 6.50 1.18
N HIS A 32 11.21 5.37 0.48
CA HIS A 32 10.99 4.04 1.06
C HIS A 32 11.53 2.96 0.10
N ILE A 33 11.54 1.68 0.52
CA ILE A 33 12.10 0.59 -0.31
C ILE A 33 11.47 0.51 -1.71
N GLY A 34 10.17 0.77 -1.82
CA GLY A 34 9.46 0.79 -3.11
C GLY A 34 9.84 1.92 -4.07
N THR A 35 10.62 2.93 -3.65
CA THR A 35 11.16 4.00 -4.52
C THR A 35 12.67 3.88 -4.67
N VAL A 36 13.37 3.50 -3.60
CA VAL A 36 14.83 3.31 -3.60
C VAL A 36 15.24 2.08 -4.42
N LEU A 37 14.54 0.95 -4.31
CA LEU A 37 14.91 -0.26 -5.04
C LEU A 37 14.77 -0.08 -6.57
N PRO A 38 13.65 0.43 -7.12
CA PRO A 38 13.56 0.76 -8.54
C PRO A 38 14.65 1.70 -9.02
N LEU A 39 14.98 2.75 -8.24
CA LEU A 39 16.06 3.67 -8.57
C LEU A 39 17.41 2.94 -8.72
N LEU A 40 17.76 2.09 -7.75
CA LEU A 40 19.00 1.32 -7.76
C LEU A 40 19.05 0.29 -8.89
N LEU A 41 17.94 -0.41 -9.15
CA LEU A 41 17.81 -1.32 -10.29
C LEU A 41 17.94 -0.55 -11.61
N GLY A 42 17.38 0.65 -11.68
CA GLY A 42 17.50 1.51 -12.84
C GLY A 42 18.95 1.93 -13.11
N LEU A 43 19.66 2.36 -12.07
CA LEU A 43 21.09 2.68 -12.14
C LEU A 43 21.89 1.47 -12.60
N PHE A 44 21.63 0.31 -12.01
CA PHE A 44 22.28 -0.94 -12.38
C PHE A 44 22.04 -1.30 -13.85
N PHE A 45 20.82 -1.21 -14.36
CA PHE A 45 20.52 -1.51 -15.77
C PHE A 45 21.17 -0.52 -16.73
N CYS A 46 21.21 0.77 -16.40
CA CYS A 46 21.92 1.76 -17.21
C CYS A 46 23.42 1.50 -17.26
N LEU A 47 24.05 1.22 -16.11
CA LEU A 47 25.48 0.90 -16.04
C LEU A 47 25.79 -0.43 -16.75
N TYR A 48 24.96 -1.46 -16.55
CA TYR A 48 25.11 -2.74 -17.22
C TYR A 48 24.98 -2.60 -18.74
N ALA A 49 24.02 -1.80 -19.22
CA ALA A 49 23.86 -1.52 -20.63
C ALA A 49 25.08 -0.76 -21.20
N TYR A 50 25.59 0.25 -20.49
CA TYR A 50 26.76 1.02 -20.91
C TYR A 50 28.03 0.17 -20.98
N PHE A 51 28.30 -0.64 -19.96
CA PHE A 51 29.49 -1.49 -19.87
C PHE A 51 29.33 -2.87 -20.49
N TYR A 52 28.24 -3.13 -21.22
CA TYR A 52 27.84 -4.46 -21.70
C TYR A 52 28.98 -5.26 -22.33
N TYR A 53 29.69 -4.70 -23.32
CA TYR A 53 30.80 -5.40 -24.01
C TYR A 53 31.99 -5.71 -23.10
N HIS A 54 32.28 -4.84 -22.13
CA HIS A 54 33.36 -5.05 -21.18
C HIS A 54 33.03 -6.21 -20.23
N ILE A 55 31.77 -6.28 -19.79
CA ILE A 55 31.26 -7.32 -18.90
C ILE A 55 31.23 -8.68 -19.62
N GLU A 56 30.72 -8.74 -20.84
CA GLU A 56 30.70 -9.97 -21.65
C GLU A 56 32.12 -10.49 -21.91
N ARG A 57 33.05 -9.59 -22.27
CA ARG A 57 34.45 -9.98 -22.47
C ARG A 57 35.08 -10.50 -21.19
N PHE A 58 34.80 -9.88 -20.04
CA PHE A 58 35.28 -10.35 -18.73
C PHE A 58 34.77 -11.77 -18.43
N PHE A 59 33.47 -12.02 -18.66
CA PHE A 59 32.89 -13.34 -18.43
C PHE A 59 33.37 -14.43 -19.40
N PHE A 60 33.78 -14.07 -20.61
CA PHE A 60 34.44 -15.00 -21.54
C PHE A 60 35.73 -15.59 -20.95
N TYR A 61 36.52 -14.79 -20.23
CA TYR A 61 37.76 -15.24 -19.59
C TYR A 61 37.54 -15.88 -18.20
N HIS A 62 36.39 -15.66 -17.55
CA HIS A 62 36.10 -16.15 -16.21
C HIS A 62 34.79 -16.97 -16.14
N PHE A 63 34.84 -18.22 -16.62
CA PHE A 63 33.69 -19.13 -16.70
C PHE A 63 32.89 -19.30 -15.39
N ARG A 64 33.56 -19.45 -14.23
CA ARG A 64 32.87 -19.63 -12.93
C ARG A 64 32.04 -18.40 -12.55
N LEU A 65 32.59 -17.20 -12.77
CA LEU A 65 31.89 -15.95 -12.51
C LEU A 65 30.70 -15.77 -13.48
N HIS A 66 30.85 -16.20 -14.73
CA HIS A 66 29.74 -16.21 -15.68
C HIS A 66 28.60 -17.13 -15.23
N SER A 67 28.92 -18.30 -14.65
CA SER A 67 27.89 -19.19 -14.10
C SER A 67 27.13 -18.57 -12.93
N ILE A 68 27.85 -17.92 -12.00
CA ILE A 68 27.24 -17.19 -10.86
C ILE A 68 26.36 -16.04 -11.36
N TRP A 69 26.83 -15.31 -12.37
CA TRP A 69 26.07 -14.22 -13.00
C TRP A 69 24.75 -14.70 -13.60
N ARG A 70 24.78 -15.81 -14.35
CA ARG A 70 23.58 -16.42 -14.92
C ARG A 70 22.61 -16.89 -13.84
N PHE A 71 23.12 -17.45 -12.75
CA PHE A 71 22.30 -17.81 -11.59
C PHE A 71 21.66 -16.58 -10.93
N GLY A 72 22.40 -15.47 -10.81
CA GLY A 72 21.84 -14.20 -10.32
C GLY A 72 20.67 -13.69 -11.16
N TRP A 73 20.77 -13.75 -12.49
CA TRP A 73 19.66 -13.41 -13.38
C TRP A 73 18.47 -14.37 -13.24
N LEU A 74 18.72 -15.67 -13.05
CA LEU A 74 17.66 -16.64 -12.77
C LEU A 74 16.89 -16.26 -11.49
N CYS A 75 17.60 -15.97 -10.40
CA CYS A 75 16.98 -15.52 -9.14
C CYS A 75 16.20 -14.21 -9.32
N PHE A 76 16.75 -13.26 -10.09
CA PHE A 76 16.06 -12.01 -10.41
C PHE A 76 14.74 -12.25 -11.14
N TRP A 77 14.73 -13.12 -12.16
CA TRP A 77 13.50 -13.44 -12.89
C TRP A 77 12.48 -14.18 -12.03
N ILE A 78 12.92 -15.10 -11.17
CA ILE A 78 12.04 -15.76 -10.20
C ILE A 78 11.37 -14.71 -9.28
N TRP A 79 12.15 -13.75 -8.79
CA TRP A 79 11.62 -12.65 -7.98
C TRP A 79 10.65 -11.74 -8.76
N VAL A 80 10.92 -11.42 -10.02
CA VAL A 80 10.00 -10.64 -10.85
C VAL A 80 8.67 -11.39 -11.05
N VAL A 81 8.71 -12.71 -11.26
CA VAL A 81 7.51 -13.55 -11.38
C VAL A 81 6.72 -13.56 -10.08
N SER A 82 7.36 -13.72 -8.92
CA SER A 82 6.68 -13.68 -7.63
C SER A 82 6.06 -12.31 -7.33
N LEU A 83 6.76 -11.23 -7.71
CA LEU A 83 6.23 -9.85 -7.62
C LEU A 83 5.02 -9.66 -8.53
N GLY A 84 5.06 -10.16 -9.77
CA GLY A 84 3.93 -10.12 -10.70
C GLY A 84 2.70 -10.86 -10.17
N TYR A 85 2.89 -12.04 -9.57
CA TYR A 85 1.82 -12.77 -8.89
C TYR A 85 1.20 -11.95 -7.75
N PHE A 86 2.03 -11.32 -6.92
CA PHE A 86 1.56 -10.46 -5.84
C PHE A 86 0.76 -9.24 -6.33
N PHE A 87 1.19 -8.61 -7.43
CA PHE A 87 0.47 -7.49 -8.04
C PHE A 87 -0.89 -7.91 -8.58
N ASN A 88 -0.95 -9.06 -9.26
CA ASN A 88 -2.23 -9.65 -9.71
C ASN A 88 -3.15 -9.94 -8.52
N TYR A 89 -2.61 -10.52 -7.43
CA TYR A 89 -3.37 -10.78 -6.22
C TYR A 89 -4.00 -9.51 -5.63
N ILE A 90 -3.26 -8.39 -5.51
CA ILE A 90 -3.82 -7.12 -5.04
C ILE A 90 -4.91 -6.62 -5.99
N SER A 91 -4.65 -6.67 -7.30
CA SER A 91 -5.59 -6.22 -8.33
C SER A 91 -6.93 -6.97 -8.26
N ASP A 92 -6.89 -8.30 -8.17
CA ASP A 92 -8.08 -9.15 -8.15
C ASP A 92 -8.91 -8.99 -6.88
N ASN A 93 -8.28 -8.69 -5.75
CA ASN A 93 -9.01 -8.49 -4.49
C ASN A 93 -9.69 -7.11 -4.42
N ASN A 94 -9.17 -6.12 -5.14
CA ASN A 94 -9.76 -4.79 -5.21
C ASN A 94 -11.10 -4.80 -5.99
N THR A 95 -11.27 -5.66 -6.99
CA THR A 95 -12.47 -5.70 -7.85
C THR A 95 -13.65 -6.49 -7.27
N LYS A 96 -13.42 -7.38 -6.29
CA LYS A 96 -14.41 -8.36 -5.82
C LYS A 96 -15.50 -7.83 -4.87
N THR A 97 -15.41 -6.59 -4.39
CA THR A 97 -16.35 -6.04 -3.39
C THR A 97 -17.44 -5.15 -4.00
N GLN A 98 -18.26 -5.72 -4.89
CA GLN A 98 -19.47 -5.05 -5.41
C GLN A 98 -20.67 -5.17 -4.46
N ASN A 99 -20.85 -6.33 -3.82
CA ASN A 99 -21.91 -6.54 -2.83
C ASN A 99 -21.31 -6.64 -1.42
N ILE A 100 -21.37 -5.54 -0.67
CA ILE A 100 -20.87 -5.49 0.70
C ILE A 100 -22.00 -5.96 1.63
N PRO A 101 -21.78 -7.02 2.43
CA PRO A 101 -22.81 -7.50 3.36
C PRO A 101 -23.14 -6.44 4.42
N THR A 102 -24.27 -6.61 5.11
CA THR A 102 -24.63 -5.71 6.22
C THR A 102 -23.58 -5.76 7.32
N VAL A 103 -22.98 -4.61 7.63
CA VAL A 103 -21.98 -4.45 8.69
C VAL A 103 -22.52 -3.59 9.83
N LYS A 104 -21.93 -3.74 11.01
CA LYS A 104 -22.26 -2.92 12.18
C LYS A 104 -21.42 -1.65 12.27
N ALA A 105 -20.18 -1.71 11.78
CA ALA A 105 -19.33 -0.54 11.65
C ALA A 105 -18.44 -0.62 10.41
N ILE A 106 -18.01 0.55 9.95
CA ILE A 106 -17.05 0.77 8.88
C ILE A 106 -15.90 1.55 9.50
N ILE A 107 -14.75 0.89 9.70
CA ILE A 107 -13.54 1.52 10.21
C ILE A 107 -12.71 1.99 9.01
N VAL A 108 -12.42 3.30 8.93
CA VAL A 108 -11.57 3.87 7.89
C VAL A 108 -10.20 4.19 8.47
N LEU A 109 -9.16 3.54 7.95
CA LEU A 109 -7.79 3.73 8.41
C LEU A 109 -7.17 5.00 7.80
N GLY A 110 -6.53 5.83 8.63
CA GLY A 110 -5.73 7.00 8.23
C GLY A 110 -4.53 6.68 7.32
N SER A 111 -4.04 7.68 6.58
CA SER A 111 -2.91 7.55 5.64
C SER A 111 -2.21 8.85 5.24
N GLY A 112 -2.37 9.90 6.03
CA GLY A 112 -1.75 11.20 5.86
C GLY A 112 -2.75 12.31 5.57
N VAL A 113 -2.60 13.42 6.27
CA VAL A 113 -3.15 14.75 5.96
C VAL A 113 -2.06 15.63 5.33
N GLN A 114 -2.46 16.57 4.49
CA GLN A 114 -1.59 17.58 3.88
C GLN A 114 -2.32 18.93 3.87
N ASN A 115 -1.80 19.90 4.62
CA ASN A 115 -2.35 21.26 4.70
C ASN A 115 -3.82 21.27 5.15
N GLY A 116 -4.15 20.51 6.19
CA GLY A 116 -5.52 20.39 6.71
C GLY A 116 -6.51 19.67 5.78
N GLN A 117 -6.04 19.04 4.71
CA GLN A 117 -6.85 18.25 3.77
C GLN A 117 -6.36 16.80 3.71
N PRO A 118 -7.23 15.82 3.42
CA PRO A 118 -6.77 14.45 3.27
C PRO A 118 -5.77 14.35 2.11
N SER A 119 -4.69 13.60 2.31
CA SER A 119 -3.79 13.25 1.20
C SER A 119 -4.56 12.53 0.08
N ALA A 120 -4.01 12.48 -1.14
CA ALA A 120 -4.65 11.78 -2.26
C ALA A 120 -4.99 10.31 -1.94
N THR A 121 -4.18 9.65 -1.12
CA THR A 121 -4.44 8.28 -0.66
C THR A 121 -5.58 8.23 0.37
N LEU A 122 -5.60 9.18 1.31
CA LEU A 122 -6.64 9.25 2.34
C LEU A 122 -8.00 9.60 1.72
N ALA A 123 -8.03 10.55 0.78
CA ALA A 123 -9.22 10.89 0.02
C ALA A 123 -9.79 9.66 -0.69
N LYS A 124 -8.96 8.84 -1.36
CA LYS A 124 -9.43 7.59 -2.00
C LYS A 124 -10.05 6.60 -1.02
N ARG A 125 -9.55 6.54 0.23
CA ARG A 125 -10.16 5.69 1.28
C ARG A 125 -11.52 6.22 1.69
N LEU A 126 -11.66 7.53 1.85
CA LEU A 126 -12.93 8.19 2.18
C LEU A 126 -13.94 8.04 1.03
N ASP A 127 -13.52 8.23 -0.22
CA ASP A 127 -14.31 8.00 -1.42
C ASP A 127 -14.82 6.56 -1.51
N ARG A 128 -14.03 5.60 -1.03
CA ARG A 128 -14.41 4.18 -0.97
C ARG A 128 -15.38 3.89 0.16
N ALA A 129 -15.20 4.53 1.32
CA ALA A 129 -16.02 4.30 2.51
C ALA A 129 -17.41 4.94 2.40
N ALA A 130 -17.49 6.15 1.85
CA ALA A 130 -18.71 6.96 1.89
C ALA A 130 -19.93 6.29 1.21
N PRO A 131 -19.84 5.72 -0.01
CA PRO A 131 -20.95 5.01 -0.62
C PRO A 131 -21.46 3.83 0.22
N VAL A 132 -20.56 3.16 0.96
CA VAL A 132 -20.91 2.03 1.84
C VAL A 132 -21.66 2.52 3.06
N ALA A 133 -21.22 3.62 3.66
CA ALA A 133 -21.90 4.25 4.80
C ALA A 133 -23.28 4.81 4.42
N LEU A 134 -23.43 5.37 3.22
CA LEU A 134 -24.70 5.85 2.69
C LEU A 134 -25.68 4.69 2.39
N ALA A 135 -25.17 3.58 1.85
CA ALA A 135 -25.98 2.38 1.61
C ALA A 135 -26.35 1.64 2.90
N GLN A 136 -25.61 1.85 3.99
CA GLN A 136 -25.81 1.20 5.28
C GLN A 136 -25.90 2.24 6.42
N PRO A 137 -26.97 3.07 6.47
CA PRO A 137 -27.06 4.21 7.38
C PRO A 137 -27.06 3.84 8.88
N TYR A 138 -27.36 2.58 9.21
CA TYR A 138 -27.29 2.07 10.58
C TYR A 138 -25.87 1.63 11.00
N ALA A 139 -24.94 1.49 10.06
CA ALA A 139 -23.55 1.18 10.35
C ALA A 139 -22.83 2.44 10.85
N LYS A 140 -22.08 2.32 11.95
CA LYS A 140 -21.26 3.42 12.47
C LYS A 140 -19.99 3.59 11.63
N LEU A 141 -19.69 4.82 11.24
CA LEU A 141 -18.50 5.16 10.47
C LEU A 141 -17.39 5.65 11.41
N VAL A 142 -16.40 4.80 11.65
CA VAL A 142 -15.28 5.10 12.55
C VAL A 142 -14.12 5.65 11.74
N MET A 143 -13.76 6.91 11.99
CA MET A 143 -12.58 7.54 11.41
C MET A 143 -11.42 7.40 12.37
N THR A 144 -10.32 6.76 11.94
CA THR A 144 -9.17 6.49 12.81
C THR A 144 -7.91 7.18 12.32
N GLY A 145 -7.22 7.88 13.21
CA GLY A 145 -5.92 8.47 12.99
C GLY A 145 -5.71 9.73 13.83
N GLY A 146 -4.53 9.82 14.45
CA GLY A 146 -4.10 10.90 15.32
C GLY A 146 -3.57 12.11 14.57
N ILE A 147 -2.71 12.91 15.21
CA ILE A 147 -2.15 14.13 14.62
C ILE A 147 -0.86 13.79 13.87
N ASP A 148 -0.84 14.10 12.58
CA ASP A 148 0.37 13.98 11.74
C ASP A 148 1.37 15.09 12.04
N PHE A 149 2.66 14.81 11.79
CA PHE A 149 3.71 15.80 11.97
C PHE A 149 3.48 17.04 11.09
N GLY A 150 3.38 18.21 11.72
CA GLY A 150 3.16 19.49 11.04
C GLY A 150 1.69 19.87 10.84
N GLU A 151 0.75 19.01 11.22
CA GLU A 151 -0.69 19.29 11.17
C GLU A 151 -1.22 19.68 12.56
N THR A 152 -2.33 20.41 12.59
CA THR A 152 -2.98 20.86 13.85
C THR A 152 -4.14 19.97 14.26
N ASP A 153 -4.89 19.47 13.28
CA ASP A 153 -6.03 18.59 13.48
C ASP A 153 -5.61 17.12 13.29
N SER A 154 -6.29 16.22 13.99
CA SER A 154 -6.09 14.78 13.76
C SER A 154 -6.63 14.35 12.40
N GLU A 155 -6.07 13.28 11.84
CA GLU A 155 -6.58 12.66 10.62
C GLU A 155 -8.08 12.35 10.76
N ALA A 156 -8.51 11.82 11.91
CA ALA A 156 -9.92 11.48 12.16
C ALA A 156 -10.86 12.69 12.02
N ILE A 157 -10.44 13.86 12.52
CA ILE A 157 -11.20 15.11 12.39
C ILE A 157 -11.27 15.54 10.92
N VAL A 158 -10.14 15.54 10.21
CA VAL A 158 -10.07 15.91 8.79
C VAL A 158 -10.94 14.97 7.94
N MET A 159 -10.86 13.67 8.19
CA MET A 159 -11.68 12.63 7.54
C MET A 159 -13.17 12.85 7.77
N SER A 160 -13.56 13.18 8.99
CA SER A 160 -14.95 13.47 9.36
C SER A 160 -15.49 14.70 8.62
N ARG A 161 -14.73 15.79 8.55
CA ARG A 161 -15.11 16.98 7.78
C ARG A 161 -15.26 16.66 6.30
N TYR A 162 -14.32 15.91 5.74
CA TYR A 162 -14.35 15.53 4.33
C TYR A 162 -15.63 14.78 3.96
N VAL A 163 -16.01 13.73 4.69
CA VAL A 163 -17.22 12.96 4.36
C VAL A 163 -18.52 13.73 4.62
N GLN A 164 -18.53 14.63 5.61
CA GLN A 164 -19.67 15.53 5.84
C GLN A 164 -19.84 16.51 4.66
N GLN A 165 -18.75 17.13 4.21
CA GLN A 165 -18.77 18.14 3.16
C GLN A 165 -19.03 17.56 1.76
N HIS A 166 -18.40 16.43 1.43
CA HIS A 166 -18.48 15.85 0.09
C HIS A 166 -19.60 14.84 -0.09
N TYR A 167 -19.99 14.14 0.98
CA TYR A 167 -20.95 13.03 0.93
C TYR A 167 -22.17 13.22 1.82
N HIS A 168 -22.26 14.32 2.57
CA HIS A 168 -23.40 14.66 3.43
C HIS A 168 -23.70 13.58 4.49
N ILE A 169 -22.68 12.85 4.95
CA ILE A 169 -22.81 11.86 6.02
C ILE A 169 -23.04 12.60 7.35
N PRO A 170 -24.10 12.30 8.12
CA PRO A 170 -24.40 13.03 9.34
C PRO A 170 -23.38 12.73 10.44
N ALA A 171 -23.02 13.75 11.23
CA ALA A 171 -22.09 13.62 12.35
C ALA A 171 -22.52 12.54 13.38
N SER A 172 -23.82 12.30 13.53
CA SER A 172 -24.37 11.25 14.42
C SER A 172 -24.06 9.81 13.99
N GLN A 173 -23.67 9.61 12.72
CA GLN A 173 -23.19 8.33 12.20
C GLN A 173 -21.68 8.14 12.43
N ILE A 174 -20.94 9.23 12.67
CA ILE A 174 -19.48 9.24 12.71
C ILE A 174 -18.95 9.08 14.14
N ILE A 175 -17.89 8.31 14.28
CA ILE A 175 -17.12 8.14 15.52
C ILE A 175 -15.67 8.53 15.22
N LEU A 176 -15.06 9.28 16.11
CA LEU A 176 -13.67 9.72 15.98
C LEU A 176 -12.78 8.91 16.90
N GLU A 177 -11.72 8.33 16.33
CA GLU A 177 -10.58 7.80 17.04
C GLU A 177 -9.35 8.63 16.64
N ASP A 178 -9.00 9.60 17.47
CA ASP A 178 -8.08 10.70 17.15
C ASP A 178 -6.71 10.60 17.84
N LYS A 179 -6.33 9.42 18.32
CA LYS A 179 -5.12 9.23 19.13
C LYS A 179 -4.08 8.32 18.50
N SER A 180 -4.45 7.53 17.51
CA SER A 180 -3.59 6.50 16.95
C SER A 180 -2.49 7.03 16.04
N THR A 181 -1.30 6.44 16.16
CA THR A 181 -0.15 6.73 15.29
C THR A 181 0.25 5.53 14.43
N SER A 182 -0.51 4.44 14.50
CA SER A 182 -0.23 3.21 13.75
C SER A 182 -1.53 2.48 13.42
N THR A 183 -1.49 1.59 12.42
CA THR A 183 -2.64 0.72 12.09
C THR A 183 -3.04 -0.18 13.27
N GLU A 184 -2.06 -0.62 14.07
CA GLU A 184 -2.34 -1.41 15.28
C GLU A 184 -3.13 -0.57 16.29
N LEU A 185 -2.71 0.67 16.54
CA LEU A 185 -3.42 1.57 17.44
C LEU A 185 -4.80 1.93 16.88
N ASN A 186 -4.94 2.20 15.57
CA ASN A 186 -6.23 2.50 14.94
C ASN A 186 -7.27 1.44 15.30
N LEU A 187 -6.91 0.17 15.13
CA LEU A 187 -7.80 -0.97 15.38
C LEU A 187 -8.01 -1.23 16.87
N ARG A 188 -6.97 -1.06 17.71
CA ARG A 188 -7.03 -1.30 19.15
C ARG A 188 -7.87 -0.23 19.86
N ASN A 189 -7.65 1.04 19.52
CA ASN A 189 -8.35 2.18 20.09
C ASN A 189 -9.80 2.27 19.60
N SER A 190 -10.11 1.70 18.44
CA SER A 190 -11.50 1.57 17.96
C SER A 190 -12.35 0.63 18.82
N GLN A 191 -11.75 -0.38 19.47
CA GLN A 191 -12.52 -1.37 20.24
C GLN A 191 -13.41 -0.78 21.35
N PRO A 192 -12.90 0.06 22.28
CA PRO A 192 -13.73 0.67 23.31
C PRO A 192 -14.80 1.62 22.72
N LEU A 193 -14.50 2.29 21.60
CA LEU A 193 -15.45 3.17 20.92
C LEU A 193 -16.61 2.39 20.30
N LEU A 194 -16.33 1.24 19.69
CA LEU A 194 -17.35 0.32 19.19
C LEU A 194 -18.19 -0.26 20.35
N GLN A 195 -17.54 -0.66 21.44
CA GLN A 195 -18.23 -1.18 22.62
C GLN A 195 -19.21 -0.16 23.23
N ALA A 196 -18.83 1.12 23.28
CA ALA A 196 -19.71 2.20 23.73
C ALA A 196 -20.96 2.37 22.85
N GLN A 197 -20.92 1.90 21.60
CA GLN A 197 -22.07 1.84 20.69
C GLN A 197 -22.76 0.48 20.68
N GLN A 198 -22.44 -0.41 21.64
CA GLN A 198 -22.96 -1.78 21.72
C GLN A 198 -22.59 -2.64 20.49
N ILE A 199 -21.48 -2.31 19.82
CA ILE A 199 -20.94 -3.07 18.69
C ILE A 199 -19.80 -3.93 19.18
N ASN A 200 -19.94 -5.25 19.02
CA ASN A 200 -18.90 -6.21 19.36
C ASN A 200 -17.98 -6.46 18.16
N ILE A 201 -16.67 -6.52 18.37
CA ILE A 201 -15.65 -6.76 17.32
C ILE A 201 -15.76 -8.14 16.63
N GLN A 202 -16.59 -9.06 17.16
CA GLN A 202 -16.93 -10.33 16.54
C GLN A 202 -18.03 -10.22 15.47
N GLN A 203 -18.77 -9.10 15.45
CA GLN A 203 -19.79 -8.83 14.42
C GLN A 203 -19.12 -8.44 13.10
N ALA A 204 -19.91 -8.37 12.03
CA ALA A 204 -19.43 -7.96 10.72
C ALA A 204 -18.93 -6.50 10.75
N ILE A 205 -17.62 -6.30 10.62
CA ILE A 205 -16.96 -4.99 10.58
C ILE A 205 -16.29 -4.81 9.22
N ALA A 206 -16.62 -3.73 8.51
CA ALA A 206 -15.87 -3.34 7.33
C ALA A 206 -14.62 -2.56 7.75
N ILE A 207 -13.47 -2.84 7.13
CA ILE A 207 -12.22 -2.09 7.33
C ILE A 207 -11.78 -1.54 5.97
N VAL A 208 -11.79 -0.22 5.85
CA VAL A 208 -11.41 0.50 4.64
C VAL A 208 -9.96 0.97 4.74
N THR A 209 -9.16 0.59 3.75
CA THR A 209 -7.77 1.03 3.61
C THR A 209 -7.34 1.00 2.15
N SER A 210 -6.09 1.32 1.82
CA SER A 210 -5.59 1.23 0.44
C SER A 210 -5.50 -0.23 -0.02
N ASP A 211 -5.73 -0.50 -1.30
CA ASP A 211 -5.71 -1.84 -1.89
C ASP A 211 -4.48 -2.68 -1.49
N PHE A 212 -3.29 -2.11 -1.55
CA PHE A 212 -2.05 -2.77 -1.12
C PHE A 212 -2.06 -3.14 0.37
N HIS A 213 -2.61 -2.28 1.23
CA HIS A 213 -2.54 -2.42 2.69
C HIS A 213 -3.59 -3.40 3.24
N THR A 214 -4.47 -3.93 2.40
CA THR A 214 -5.57 -4.79 2.85
C THR A 214 -5.08 -6.06 3.54
N LEU A 215 -4.01 -6.68 3.03
CA LEU A 215 -3.42 -7.89 3.61
C LEU A 215 -2.89 -7.66 5.03
N ARG A 216 -2.05 -6.64 5.21
CA ARG A 216 -1.45 -6.32 6.51
C ARG A 216 -2.49 -5.83 7.50
N ALA A 217 -3.41 -4.96 7.08
CA ALA A 217 -4.51 -4.51 7.94
C ALA A 217 -5.38 -5.68 8.42
N ALA A 218 -5.68 -6.65 7.54
CA ALA A 218 -6.44 -7.84 7.91
C ALA A 218 -5.69 -8.73 8.91
N ALA A 219 -4.39 -8.92 8.74
CA ALA A 219 -3.57 -9.70 9.66
C ALA A 219 -3.53 -9.07 11.06
N ILE A 220 -3.29 -7.75 11.13
CA ILE A 220 -3.31 -6.98 12.38
C ILE A 220 -4.69 -7.07 13.06
N ALA A 221 -5.78 -6.88 12.31
CA ALA A 221 -7.13 -6.98 12.84
C ALA A 221 -7.43 -8.38 13.42
N LYS A 222 -7.04 -9.45 12.71
CA LYS A 222 -7.21 -10.82 13.19
C LYS A 222 -6.42 -11.09 14.48
N LYS A 223 -5.16 -10.63 14.57
CA LYS A 223 -4.35 -10.72 15.79
C LYS A 223 -4.99 -10.02 16.98
N GLN A 224 -5.68 -8.90 16.73
CA GLN A 224 -6.42 -8.16 17.76
C GLN A 224 -7.82 -8.73 18.06
N GLY A 225 -8.19 -9.86 17.45
CA GLY A 225 -9.42 -10.58 17.76
C GLY A 225 -10.63 -10.22 16.90
N TYR A 226 -10.48 -9.37 15.87
CA TYR A 226 -11.54 -9.16 14.89
C TYR A 226 -11.70 -10.42 14.01
N ARG A 227 -12.83 -11.14 14.12
CA ARG A 227 -13.02 -12.42 13.40
C ARG A 227 -13.86 -12.31 12.14
N ASN A 228 -14.80 -11.35 12.09
CA ASN A 228 -15.70 -11.16 10.95
C ASN A 228 -15.42 -9.81 10.27
N ILE A 229 -14.29 -9.74 9.57
CA ILE A 229 -13.84 -8.53 8.87
C ILE A 229 -14.13 -8.59 7.37
N ILE A 230 -14.58 -7.47 6.82
CA ILE A 230 -14.71 -7.26 5.38
C ILE A 230 -13.69 -6.19 5.00
N MET A 231 -12.61 -6.60 4.31
CA MET A 231 -11.62 -5.65 3.82
C MET A 231 -12.13 -4.94 2.58
N LEU A 232 -12.08 -3.61 2.60
CA LEU A 232 -12.44 -2.76 1.49
C LEU A 232 -11.19 -1.99 1.04
N GLY A 233 -10.59 -2.46 -0.06
CA GLY A 233 -9.48 -1.78 -0.71
C GLY A 233 -9.95 -0.53 -1.46
N ALA A 234 -9.32 0.60 -1.16
CA ALA A 234 -9.41 1.81 -1.93
C ALA A 234 -8.30 1.82 -2.98
N THR A 235 -8.66 2.17 -4.21
CA THR A 235 -7.73 2.17 -5.34
C THR A 235 -6.58 3.13 -5.08
N THR A 236 -5.34 2.62 -5.09
CA THR A 236 -4.16 3.44 -4.85
C THR A 236 -3.93 4.41 -6.00
N PRO A 237 -3.61 5.70 -5.71
CA PRO A 237 -3.29 6.69 -6.74
C PRO A 237 -2.22 6.16 -7.72
N VAL A 238 -2.47 6.30 -9.02
CA VAL A 238 -1.63 5.71 -10.07
C VAL A 238 -0.17 6.16 -9.96
N THR A 239 0.05 7.42 -9.56
CA THR A 239 1.38 8.02 -9.39
C THR A 239 2.26 7.35 -8.33
N THR A 240 1.69 6.56 -7.43
CA THR A 240 2.44 5.84 -6.39
C THR A 240 2.10 4.36 -6.31
N ARG A 241 1.26 3.86 -7.21
CA ARG A 241 0.64 2.52 -7.07
C ARG A 241 1.68 1.43 -7.02
N TYR A 242 2.49 1.29 -8.07
CA TYR A 242 3.42 0.18 -8.19
C TYR A 242 4.54 0.25 -7.15
N ASN A 243 4.96 1.46 -6.77
CA ASN A 243 5.96 1.70 -5.74
C ASN A 243 5.39 1.34 -4.35
N ALA A 244 4.12 1.66 -4.08
CA ALA A 244 3.45 1.28 -2.85
C ALA A 244 3.22 -0.24 -2.78
N TRP A 245 2.84 -0.88 -3.89
CA TRP A 245 2.66 -2.33 -4.00
C TRP A 245 3.99 -3.06 -3.80
N LEU A 246 5.08 -2.57 -4.41
CA LEU A 246 6.42 -3.12 -4.20
C LEU A 246 6.89 -2.95 -2.76
N ARG A 247 6.66 -1.77 -2.15
CA ARG A 247 6.93 -1.57 -0.73
C ARG A 247 6.18 -2.58 0.13
N GLU A 248 4.91 -2.80 -0.19
CA GLU A 248 4.05 -3.72 0.54
C GLU A 248 4.49 -5.18 0.37
N TYR A 249 4.97 -5.59 -0.80
CA TYR A 249 5.54 -6.91 -1.04
C TYR A 249 6.61 -7.26 0.01
N PHE A 250 7.55 -6.33 0.24
CA PHE A 250 8.59 -6.51 1.25
C PHE A 250 8.06 -6.36 2.68
N ALA A 251 7.19 -5.39 2.94
CA ALA A 251 6.65 -5.16 4.27
C ALA A 251 5.79 -6.32 4.77
N TYR A 252 5.04 -6.97 3.88
CA TYR A 252 4.25 -8.15 4.19
C TYR A 252 5.14 -9.36 4.49
N ALA A 253 6.15 -9.61 3.64
CA ALA A 253 7.11 -10.70 3.87
C ALA A 253 7.89 -10.49 5.19
N SER A 254 8.33 -9.27 5.46
CA SER A 254 9.04 -8.91 6.70
C SER A 254 8.18 -9.11 7.93
N GLY A 255 6.94 -8.59 7.94
CA GLY A 255 6.09 -8.71 9.12
C GLY A 255 5.64 -10.14 9.39
N TRP A 256 5.46 -10.96 8.34
CA TRP A 256 5.26 -12.40 8.51
C TRP A 256 6.49 -13.10 9.10
N LEU A 257 7.68 -12.81 8.60
CA LEU A 257 8.94 -13.40 9.08
C LEU A 257 9.25 -13.02 10.54
N LEU A 258 8.92 -11.79 10.93
CA LEU A 258 9.15 -11.24 12.27
C LEU A 258 7.98 -11.45 13.24
N ASN A 259 6.91 -12.13 12.80
CA ASN A 259 5.71 -12.39 13.59
C ASN A 259 5.05 -11.11 14.16
N GLU A 260 5.09 -10.03 13.37
CA GLU A 260 4.50 -8.74 13.72
C GLU A 260 2.96 -8.82 13.80
N TYR A 261 2.36 -9.78 13.10
CA TYR A 261 0.92 -10.07 13.10
C TYR A 261 0.62 -11.55 12.98
#